data_AF-A0A848XTX4-F1
#
_entry.id   AF-A0A848XTX4-F1
#
_cell.length_a   1.000
_cell.length_b   1.000
_cell.length_c   1.000
_cell.angle_alpha   90.00
_cell.angle_beta   90.00
_cell.angle_gamma   90.00
#
_symmetry.space_group_name_H-M   'P 1'
#
loop_
_entity.id
_entity.type
_entity.pdbx_description
1 polymer ?
#
loop_
_entity_poly.entity_id
_entity_poly.type
_entity_poly.pdbx_seq_one_letter_code
_entity_poly.pdbx_strand_id
1 'polypeptide(L)'
;MGWKRGRGRAVAGALLLSLTGVASSEASAQEKKSVEVPLRLEAGRLIVQVEAGDGEAMDFMVTNGQGLTLLSQSLVDRLGPAPELTLGGIEVPTEGSVVVPDERFREDGVSFEGIVGANTLNRFDALFDVPGGRLVLKEVSGAVQWPGVALSDPMSIQVYHGVALAMDAEVNGTSYRASLDLGRKVSVANQGLAQAEGLGSGGGVQLRVAGVDRAAHPVEVRELDIFQRWSPDGEPFLLMGIPLVEDCALSISWAHQELRTCSP
;
A
#
# COMPACT_ATOMS: atom_id res chain seq x y z
N MET A 1 -16.74 -69.22 -58.08
CA MET A 1 -18.15 -69.18 -58.50
C MET A 1 -18.95 -68.67 -57.32
N GLY A 2 -19.79 -67.65 -57.35
CA GLY A 2 -20.22 -66.72 -58.37
C GLY A 2 -20.97 -65.59 -57.67
N TRP A 3 -20.97 -64.41 -58.28
CA TRP A 3 -21.75 -63.23 -57.90
C TRP A 3 -23.24 -63.54 -57.69
N LYS A 4 -23.88 -62.83 -56.75
CA LYS A 4 -25.14 -62.11 -57.04
C LYS A 4 -25.42 -61.01 -56.01
N ARG A 5 -25.74 -59.83 -56.55
CA ARG A 5 -26.21 -58.60 -55.88
C ARG A 5 -27.63 -58.79 -55.33
N GLY A 6 -27.96 -58.08 -54.25
CA GLY A 6 -29.33 -57.95 -53.76
C GLY A 6 -29.54 -56.66 -52.96
N ARG A 7 -30.29 -55.73 -53.54
CA ARG A 7 -30.63 -54.38 -53.07
C ARG A 7 -31.39 -54.35 -51.74
N GLY A 8 -31.14 -53.30 -50.95
CA GLY A 8 -32.20 -52.39 -50.51
C GLY A 8 -32.65 -52.48 -49.07
N ARG A 9 -32.37 -51.43 -48.28
CA ARG A 9 -33.36 -50.43 -47.83
C ARG A 9 -32.70 -49.50 -46.81
N ALA A 10 -32.86 -48.21 -47.05
CA ALA A 10 -32.52 -47.15 -46.11
C ALA A 10 -33.40 -47.27 -44.86
N VAL A 11 -32.79 -47.18 -43.69
CA VAL A 11 -33.46 -46.81 -42.44
C VAL A 11 -32.72 -45.60 -41.92
N ALA A 12 -33.35 -44.44 -42.06
CA ALA A 12 -32.95 -43.20 -41.41
C ALA A 12 -33.25 -43.34 -39.91
N GLY A 13 -32.24 -43.71 -39.13
CA GLY A 13 -32.25 -43.60 -37.68
C GLY A 13 -31.71 -42.23 -37.29
N ALA A 14 -32.59 -41.34 -36.84
CA ALA A 14 -32.21 -40.04 -36.29
C ALA A 14 -31.33 -40.24 -35.04
N LEU A 15 -30.04 -39.95 -35.17
CA LEU A 15 -29.16 -39.80 -34.01
C LEU A 15 -29.44 -38.42 -33.39
N LEU A 16 -30.11 -38.42 -32.24
CA LEU A 16 -30.14 -37.30 -31.31
C LEU A 16 -28.71 -37.10 -30.78
N LEU A 17 -27.95 -36.20 -31.42
CA LEU A 17 -26.76 -35.62 -30.84
C LEU A 17 -27.19 -34.72 -29.69
N SER A 18 -27.14 -35.25 -28.48
CA SER A 18 -27.18 -34.49 -27.24
C SER A 18 -25.98 -33.54 -27.22
N LEU A 19 -26.24 -32.29 -27.61
CA LEU A 19 -25.38 -31.13 -27.37
C LEU A 19 -25.22 -30.99 -25.85
N THR A 20 -24.17 -31.58 -25.29
CA THR A 20 -23.64 -31.14 -24.01
C THR A 20 -23.08 -29.75 -24.22
N GLY A 21 -23.93 -28.74 -24.05
CA GLY A 21 -23.50 -27.36 -23.88
C GLY A 21 -22.62 -27.32 -22.63
N VAL A 22 -21.31 -27.29 -22.86
CA VAL A 22 -20.37 -26.86 -21.84
C VAL A 22 -20.69 -25.37 -21.66
N ALA A 23 -21.56 -25.07 -20.70
CA ALA A 23 -21.66 -23.73 -20.17
C ALA A 23 -20.31 -23.47 -19.49
N SER A 24 -19.36 -22.95 -20.27
CA SER A 24 -18.25 -22.18 -19.70
C SER A 24 -18.92 -21.09 -18.89
N SER A 25 -18.99 -21.31 -17.57
CA SER A 25 -19.19 -20.24 -16.62
C SER A 25 -17.96 -19.36 -16.74
N GLU A 26 -17.97 -18.47 -17.72
CA GLU A 26 -17.19 -17.24 -17.64
C GLU A 26 -17.72 -16.54 -16.40
N ALA A 27 -17.07 -16.82 -15.27
CA ALA A 27 -17.05 -15.91 -14.16
C ALA A 27 -16.43 -14.63 -14.73
N SER A 28 -17.28 -13.78 -15.30
CA SER A 28 -16.96 -12.39 -15.56
C SER A 28 -16.54 -11.85 -14.21
N ALA A 29 -15.23 -11.83 -13.96
CA ALA A 29 -14.63 -11.11 -12.87
C ALA A 29 -15.05 -9.67 -13.09
N GLN A 30 -16.15 -9.28 -12.45
CA GLN A 30 -16.57 -7.89 -12.40
C GLN A 30 -15.38 -7.17 -11.77
N GLU A 31 -14.65 -6.42 -12.59
CA GLU A 31 -13.47 -5.69 -12.16
C GLU A 31 -13.92 -4.81 -11.00
N LYS A 32 -13.49 -5.18 -9.79
CA LYS A 32 -13.84 -4.43 -8.59
C LYS A 32 -13.35 -3.01 -8.79
N LYS A 33 -14.18 -2.04 -8.38
CA LYS A 33 -13.91 -0.61 -8.54
C LYS A 33 -12.50 -0.30 -8.04
N SER A 34 -11.61 0.10 -8.95
CA SER A 34 -10.32 0.67 -8.60
C SER A 34 -10.42 2.18 -8.65
N VAL A 35 -9.78 2.85 -7.70
CA VAL A 35 -9.59 4.29 -7.72
C VAL A 35 -8.11 4.55 -7.92
N GLU A 36 -7.78 5.37 -8.91
CA GLU A 36 -6.44 5.85 -9.17
C GLU A 36 -6.43 7.36 -8.94
N VAL A 37 -5.50 7.84 -8.11
CA VAL A 37 -5.31 9.26 -7.85
C VAL A 37 -3.85 9.66 -8.09
N PRO A 38 -3.58 10.89 -8.56
CA PRO A 38 -2.22 11.39 -8.64
C PRO A 38 -1.53 11.34 -7.28
N LEU A 39 -0.28 10.85 -7.28
CA LEU A 39 0.59 10.76 -6.13
C LEU A 39 1.88 11.53 -6.44
N ARG A 40 2.22 12.50 -5.59
CA ARG A 40 3.43 13.31 -5.74
C ARG A 40 4.38 13.03 -4.58
N LEU A 41 5.67 12.97 -4.88
CA LEU A 41 6.72 12.99 -3.86
C LEU A 41 7.26 14.42 -3.74
N GLU A 42 6.89 15.13 -2.68
CA GLU A 42 7.30 16.52 -2.45
C GLU A 42 8.01 16.63 -1.09
N ALA A 43 9.25 17.13 -1.10
CA ALA A 43 10.09 17.24 0.10
C ALA A 43 10.10 15.99 1.00
N GLY A 44 10.14 14.78 0.42
CA GLY A 44 10.12 13.53 1.18
C GLY A 44 8.75 13.18 1.78
N ARG A 45 7.65 13.64 1.16
CA ARG A 45 6.28 13.37 1.56
C ARG A 45 5.48 12.86 0.37
N LEU A 46 4.66 11.83 0.59
CA LEU A 46 3.69 11.38 -0.40
C LEU A 46 2.43 12.25 -0.28
N ILE A 47 2.17 13.04 -1.30
CA ILE A 47 1.05 13.99 -1.34
C ILE A 47 0.03 13.52 -2.37
N VAL A 48 -1.24 13.55 -1.97
CA VAL A 48 -2.42 13.31 -2.81
C VAL A 48 -3.36 14.49 -2.72
N GLN A 49 -4.24 14.63 -3.70
CA GLN A 49 -5.33 15.61 -3.62
C GLN A 49 -6.57 14.97 -3.00
N VAL A 50 -7.14 15.65 -2.02
CA VAL A 50 -8.42 15.33 -1.38
C VAL A 50 -9.39 16.44 -1.69
N GLU A 51 -10.59 16.07 -2.15
CA GLU A 51 -11.66 16.99 -2.52
C GLU A 51 -12.62 17.16 -1.35
N ALA A 52 -12.96 18.41 -1.00
CA ALA A 52 -14.04 18.72 -0.10
C ALA A 52 -15.42 18.60 -0.79
N GLY A 53 -16.49 18.57 0.00
CA GLY A 53 -17.87 18.50 -0.51
C GLY A 53 -18.29 19.66 -1.43
N ASP A 54 -17.57 20.79 -1.40
CA ASP A 54 -17.74 21.92 -2.32
C ASP A 54 -16.91 21.83 -3.60
N GLY A 55 -16.11 20.78 -3.75
CA GLY A 55 -15.21 20.52 -4.88
C GLY A 55 -13.83 21.17 -4.77
N GLU A 56 -13.49 21.83 -3.65
CA GLU A 56 -12.12 22.32 -3.43
C GLU A 56 -11.16 21.14 -3.27
N ALA A 57 -10.12 21.08 -4.12
CA ALA A 57 -9.05 20.09 -4.01
C ALA A 57 -7.88 20.64 -3.18
N MET A 58 -7.45 19.86 -2.19
CA MET A 58 -6.42 20.25 -1.23
C MET A 58 -5.37 19.16 -1.08
N ASP A 59 -4.15 19.56 -0.74
CA ASP A 59 -3.04 18.62 -0.58
C ASP A 59 -3.10 17.95 0.79
N PHE A 60 -3.01 16.62 0.79
CA PHE A 60 -2.93 15.79 1.99
C PHE A 60 -1.72 14.87 1.89
N MET A 61 -1.02 14.68 3.00
CA MET A 61 -0.04 13.61 3.09
C MET A 61 -0.75 12.27 3.24
N VAL A 62 -0.27 11.23 2.54
CA VAL A 62 -0.74 9.85 2.73
C VAL A 62 0.29 9.02 3.49
N THR A 63 -0.15 8.28 4.51
CA THR A 63 0.73 7.38 5.27
C THR A 63 -0.04 6.24 5.91
N ASN A 64 0.62 5.08 6.02
CA ASN A 64 0.13 3.92 6.76
C ASN A 64 0.56 3.92 8.24
N GLY A 65 1.46 4.83 8.66
CA GLY A 65 1.94 4.92 10.04
C GLY A 65 1.01 5.69 10.99
N GLN A 66 0.08 6.47 10.44
CA GLN A 66 -0.88 7.27 11.20
C GLN A 66 -2.24 6.56 11.21
N GLY A 67 -2.78 6.28 12.41
CA GLY A 67 -4.02 5.50 12.55
C GLY A 67 -5.28 6.24 12.08
N LEU A 68 -5.37 7.53 12.40
CA LEU A 68 -6.54 8.37 12.14
C LEU A 68 -6.18 9.51 11.20
N THR A 69 -7.16 9.97 10.43
CA THR A 69 -7.07 11.22 9.68
C THR A 69 -6.69 12.38 10.62
N LEU A 70 -5.70 13.18 10.25
CA LEU A 70 -5.38 14.43 10.92
C LEU A 70 -5.80 15.60 10.04
N LEU A 71 -6.32 16.68 10.65
CA LEU A 71 -6.77 17.88 9.96
C LEU A 71 -6.05 19.11 10.52
N SER A 72 -5.76 20.09 9.64
CA SER A 72 -5.29 21.42 10.04
C SER A 72 -6.39 22.19 10.77
N GLN A 73 -5.98 23.09 11.66
CA GLN A 73 -6.93 23.96 12.35
C GLN A 73 -7.62 24.88 11.33
N SER A 74 -6.88 25.43 10.37
CA SER A 74 -7.45 26.28 9.32
C SER A 74 -8.44 25.56 8.40
N LEU A 75 -8.22 24.27 8.08
CA LEU A 75 -9.19 23.48 7.34
C LEU A 75 -10.50 23.33 8.11
N VAL A 76 -10.41 23.03 9.41
CA VAL A 76 -11.58 22.90 10.28
C VAL A 76 -12.30 24.23 10.46
N ASP A 77 -11.57 25.34 10.62
CA ASP A 77 -12.17 26.67 10.73
C ASP A 77 -12.91 27.06 9.43
N ARG A 78 -12.42 26.60 8.28
CA ARG A 78 -12.99 26.87 6.95
C ARG A 78 -14.20 25.98 6.62
N LEU A 79 -14.10 24.67 6.84
CA LEU A 79 -15.08 23.68 6.38
C LEU A 79 -15.93 23.06 7.50
N GLY A 80 -15.63 23.39 8.75
CA GLY A 80 -16.27 22.84 9.94
C GLY A 80 -15.52 21.66 10.56
N PRO A 81 -15.97 21.16 11.72
CA PRO A 81 -15.25 20.15 12.53
C PRO A 81 -15.24 18.73 11.96
N ALA A 82 -16.12 18.43 11.01
CA ALA A 82 -16.21 17.12 10.35
C ALA A 82 -16.52 17.33 8.86
N PRO A 83 -15.56 17.87 8.10
CA PRO A 83 -15.80 18.18 6.70
C PRO A 83 -15.98 16.89 5.89
N GLU A 84 -16.85 16.93 4.89
CA GLU A 84 -16.97 15.86 3.91
C GLU A 84 -15.75 15.92 2.98
N LEU A 85 -14.93 14.86 3.00
CA LEU A 85 -13.69 14.76 2.23
C LEU A 85 -13.65 13.48 1.41
N THR A 86 -13.12 13.55 0.18
CA THR A 86 -12.95 12.38 -0.68
C THR A 86 -11.58 12.30 -1.34
N LEU A 87 -11.05 11.09 -1.50
CA LEU A 87 -9.83 10.77 -2.23
C LEU A 87 -10.22 9.98 -3.49
N GLY A 88 -10.26 10.64 -4.65
CA GLY A 88 -10.73 10.01 -5.89
C GLY A 88 -12.16 9.45 -5.78
N GLY A 89 -13.03 10.13 -5.04
CA GLY A 89 -14.40 9.70 -4.76
C GLY A 89 -14.52 8.61 -3.67
N ILE A 90 -13.44 8.25 -2.97
CA ILE A 90 -13.49 7.45 -1.74
C ILE A 90 -13.63 8.38 -0.56
N GLU A 91 -14.63 8.18 0.29
CA GLU A 91 -14.79 8.91 1.54
C GLU A 91 -13.55 8.76 2.45
N VAL A 92 -12.97 9.89 2.84
CA VAL A 92 -11.93 9.99 3.87
C VAL A 92 -12.64 10.27 5.20
N PRO A 93 -12.64 9.33 6.17
CA PRO A 93 -13.36 9.54 7.42
C PRO A 93 -12.76 10.72 8.21
N THR A 94 -13.60 11.70 8.53
CA THR A 94 -13.25 12.87 9.35
C THR A 94 -13.88 12.84 10.74
N GLU A 95 -14.88 11.98 10.97
CA GLU A 95 -15.41 11.73 12.31
C GLU A 95 -14.31 11.13 13.22
N GLY A 96 -14.08 11.75 14.38
CA GLY A 96 -13.01 11.34 15.29
C GLY A 96 -11.59 11.68 14.80
N SER A 97 -11.47 12.47 13.73
CA SER A 97 -10.18 13.03 13.32
C SER A 97 -9.56 13.88 14.41
N VAL A 98 -8.23 13.94 14.43
CA VAL A 98 -7.50 14.76 15.39
C VAL A 98 -7.09 16.05 14.70
N VAL A 99 -7.57 17.17 15.22
CA VAL A 99 -7.18 18.50 14.76
C VAL A 99 -5.85 18.87 15.40
N VAL A 100 -4.90 19.31 14.60
CA VAL A 100 -3.58 19.73 15.07
C VAL A 100 -3.22 21.12 14.55
N PRO A 101 -2.31 21.85 15.21
CA PRO A 101 -1.89 23.17 14.76
C PRO A 101 -1.30 23.12 13.34
N ASP A 102 -1.61 24.14 12.53
CA ASP A 102 -1.19 24.26 11.12
C ASP A 102 0.32 24.14 10.93
N GLU A 103 1.12 24.54 11.93
CA GLU A 103 2.58 24.45 11.88
C GLU A 103 3.07 23.00 11.70
N ARG A 104 2.27 22.00 12.11
CA ARG A 104 2.60 20.58 11.88
C ARG A 104 2.47 20.15 10.43
N PHE A 105 1.78 20.93 9.60
CA PHE A 105 1.58 20.64 8.19
C PHE A 105 2.36 21.57 7.27
N ARG A 106 3.37 22.26 7.83
CA ARG A 106 4.32 23.08 7.08
C ARG A 106 5.73 22.54 7.32
N GLU A 107 6.31 21.89 6.32
CA GLU A 107 7.63 21.28 6.45
C GLU A 107 8.41 21.42 5.14
N ASP A 108 9.66 21.87 5.23
CA ASP A 108 10.57 22.07 4.07
C ASP A 108 9.94 22.83 2.88
N GLY A 109 9.10 23.83 3.19
CA GLY A 109 8.43 24.65 2.19
C GLY A 109 7.20 24.01 1.53
N VAL A 110 6.87 22.77 1.88
CA VAL A 110 5.62 22.10 1.49
C VAL A 110 4.57 22.37 2.57
N SER A 111 3.34 22.68 2.14
CA SER A 111 2.18 22.84 3.02
C SER A 111 1.07 21.91 2.57
N PHE A 112 0.38 21.29 3.52
CA PHE A 112 -0.77 20.43 3.28
C PHE A 112 -1.82 20.65 4.35
N GLU A 113 -3.05 20.20 4.11
CA GLU A 113 -4.22 20.49 4.96
C GLU A 113 -4.52 19.34 5.93
N GLY A 114 -3.87 18.19 5.76
CA GLY A 114 -4.06 17.06 6.64
C GLY A 114 -3.30 15.80 6.25
N ILE A 115 -3.61 14.72 6.97
CA ILE A 115 -3.05 13.39 6.73
C ILE A 115 -4.18 12.40 6.47
N VAL A 116 -4.12 11.69 5.35
CA VAL A 116 -4.92 10.48 5.11
C VAL A 116 -4.18 9.29 5.73
N GLY A 117 -4.76 8.76 6.82
CA GLY A 117 -4.21 7.67 7.59
C GLY A 117 -4.77 6.29 7.23
N ALA A 118 -4.37 5.32 8.05
CA ALA A 118 -4.75 3.91 7.96
C ALA A 118 -6.27 3.67 8.05
N ASN A 119 -7.03 4.50 8.77
CA ASN A 119 -8.50 4.43 8.80
C ASN A 119 -9.15 4.54 7.40
N THR A 120 -8.47 5.16 6.44
CA THR A 120 -8.87 5.18 5.03
C THR A 120 -8.17 4.07 4.25
N LEU A 121 -6.83 4.03 4.31
CA LEU A 121 -6.02 3.18 3.44
C LEU A 121 -6.23 1.69 3.67
N ASN A 122 -6.52 1.27 4.90
CA ASN A 122 -6.61 -0.15 5.25
C ASN A 122 -7.92 -0.80 4.78
N ARG A 123 -8.83 0.00 4.22
CA ARG A 123 -10.05 -0.46 3.55
C ARG A 123 -9.78 -0.97 2.12
N PHE A 124 -8.57 -0.80 1.61
CA PHE A 124 -8.20 -1.08 0.23
C PHE A 124 -6.83 -1.75 0.16
N ASP A 125 -6.69 -2.75 -0.70
CA ASP A 125 -5.37 -3.12 -1.18
C ASP A 125 -4.81 -1.91 -1.96
N ALA A 126 -3.59 -1.49 -1.63
CA ALA A 126 -3.02 -0.23 -2.06
C ALA A 126 -1.72 -0.44 -2.83
N LEU A 127 -1.54 0.32 -3.91
CA LEU A 127 -0.29 0.44 -4.64
C LEU A 127 0.18 1.89 -4.62
N PHE A 128 1.32 2.13 -3.99
CA PHE A 128 2.07 3.37 -4.05
C PHE A 128 3.08 3.27 -5.19
N ASP A 129 2.72 3.74 -6.38
CA ASP A 129 3.58 3.74 -7.56
C ASP A 129 4.19 5.14 -7.73
N VAL A 130 5.20 5.42 -6.90
CA VAL A 130 5.86 6.73 -6.86
C VAL A 130 6.52 7.09 -8.20
N PRO A 131 7.28 6.20 -8.87
CA PRO A 131 7.81 6.49 -10.20
C PRO A 131 6.72 6.72 -11.26
N GLY A 132 5.59 6.01 -11.14
CA GLY A 132 4.41 6.22 -11.98
C GLY A 132 3.54 7.41 -11.58
N GLY A 133 3.83 8.08 -10.46
CA GLY A 133 3.10 9.25 -9.98
C GLY A 133 1.65 8.97 -9.57
N ARG A 134 1.35 7.76 -9.07
CA ARG A 134 -0.03 7.36 -8.74
C ARG A 134 -0.16 6.52 -7.48
N LEU A 135 -1.30 6.69 -6.81
CA LEU A 135 -1.80 5.81 -5.77
C LEU A 135 -3.01 5.07 -6.34
N VAL A 136 -2.97 3.75 -6.34
CA VAL A 136 -4.08 2.90 -6.78
C VAL A 136 -4.67 2.17 -5.59
N LEU A 137 -5.97 2.34 -5.37
CA LEU A 137 -6.74 1.71 -4.31
C LEU A 137 -7.74 0.74 -4.91
N LYS A 138 -7.69 -0.52 -4.49
CA LYS A 138 -8.63 -1.57 -4.90
C LYS A 138 -9.31 -2.13 -3.67
N GLU A 139 -10.63 -2.34 -3.75
CA GLU A 139 -11.35 -2.98 -2.65
C GLU A 139 -10.68 -4.30 -2.28
N VAL A 140 -10.53 -4.53 -0.97
CA VAL A 140 -9.92 -5.75 -0.43
C VAL A 140 -10.57 -6.98 -1.06
N SER A 141 -9.77 -7.81 -1.73
CA SER A 141 -10.27 -8.96 -2.49
C SER A 141 -9.31 -10.14 -2.47
N GLY A 142 -9.80 -11.34 -2.80
CA GLY A 142 -9.03 -12.58 -2.69
C GLY A 142 -7.89 -12.76 -3.72
N ALA A 143 -7.67 -11.81 -4.63
CA ALA A 143 -6.48 -11.71 -5.47
C ALA A 143 -6.38 -10.31 -6.07
N VAL A 144 -5.31 -9.58 -5.77
CA VAL A 144 -5.04 -8.27 -6.38
C VAL A 144 -3.86 -8.34 -7.32
N GLN A 145 -4.10 -7.93 -8.55
CA GLN A 145 -3.08 -7.76 -9.58
C GLN A 145 -2.86 -6.27 -9.86
N TRP A 146 -1.63 -5.91 -10.23
CA TRP A 146 -1.23 -4.56 -10.58
C TRP A 146 -0.69 -4.55 -12.01
N PRO A 147 -1.56 -4.46 -13.03
CA PRO A 147 -1.15 -4.53 -14.42
C PRO A 147 -0.08 -3.49 -14.76
N GLY A 148 0.99 -3.93 -15.42
CA GLY A 148 2.09 -3.05 -15.85
C GLY A 148 3.07 -2.66 -14.74
N VAL A 149 2.94 -3.20 -13.52
CA VAL A 149 3.85 -2.93 -12.41
C VAL A 149 4.57 -4.21 -12.02
N ALA A 150 5.88 -4.22 -12.24
CA ALA A 150 6.74 -5.34 -11.84
C ALA A 150 6.99 -5.27 -10.34
N LEU A 151 6.50 -6.27 -9.61
CA LEU A 151 6.63 -6.37 -8.16
C LEU A 151 7.41 -7.63 -7.79
N SER A 152 8.09 -7.57 -6.65
CA SER A 152 8.79 -8.67 -6.01
C SER A 152 7.85 -9.83 -5.66
N ASP A 153 8.46 -10.93 -5.23
CA ASP A 153 7.76 -11.95 -4.48
C ASP A 153 7.13 -11.35 -3.21
N PRO A 154 5.97 -11.88 -2.77
CA PRO A 154 5.30 -11.37 -1.58
C PRO A 154 6.12 -11.68 -0.33
N MET A 155 6.17 -10.71 0.58
CA MET A 155 6.57 -10.92 1.96
C MET A 155 5.36 -10.81 2.88
N SER A 156 5.27 -11.67 3.89
CA SER A 156 4.20 -11.57 4.89
C SER A 156 4.39 -10.35 5.79
N ILE A 157 3.29 -9.69 6.11
CA ILE A 157 3.24 -8.61 7.10
C ILE A 157 2.31 -8.99 8.25
N GLN A 158 2.58 -8.46 9.43
CA GLN A 158 1.74 -8.60 10.60
C GLN A 158 1.04 -7.28 10.87
N VAL A 159 -0.29 -7.31 10.97
CA VAL A 159 -1.10 -6.10 11.20
C VAL A 159 -1.43 -5.97 12.68
N TYR A 160 -0.97 -4.90 13.32
CA TYR A 160 -1.27 -4.61 14.72
C TYR A 160 -2.27 -3.46 14.84
N HIS A 161 -3.36 -3.74 15.56
CA HIS A 161 -4.45 -2.80 15.82
C HIS A 161 -4.98 -2.11 14.55
N GLY A 162 -4.94 -2.82 13.42
CA GLY A 162 -5.47 -2.33 12.16
C GLY A 162 -4.75 -1.11 11.59
N VAL A 163 -3.51 -0.82 11.98
CA VAL A 163 -2.75 0.34 11.48
C VAL A 163 -1.34 -0.05 11.10
N ALA A 164 -0.62 -0.72 12.00
CA ALA A 164 0.81 -0.84 11.86
C ALA A 164 1.23 -2.19 11.29
N LEU A 165 2.18 -2.12 10.35
CA LEU A 165 2.66 -3.24 9.57
C LEU A 165 4.03 -3.65 10.08
N ALA A 166 4.10 -4.73 10.84
CA ALA A 166 5.39 -5.31 11.21
C ALA A 166 5.83 -6.35 10.18
N MET A 167 7.11 -6.40 9.91
CA MET A 167 7.71 -7.35 8.99
C MET A 167 9.18 -7.59 9.36
N ASP A 168 9.79 -8.59 8.75
CA ASP A 168 11.24 -8.78 8.85
C ASP A 168 11.94 -8.01 7.72
N ALA A 169 13.02 -7.33 8.04
CA ALA A 169 13.91 -6.69 7.10
C ALA A 169 15.36 -7.07 7.43
N GLU A 170 16.19 -7.34 6.42
CA GLU A 170 17.60 -7.60 6.66
C GLU A 170 18.39 -6.30 6.61
N VAL A 171 19.13 -6.02 7.67
CA VAL A 171 20.07 -4.88 7.76
C VAL A 171 21.47 -5.48 7.83
N ASN A 172 22.32 -5.15 6.85
CA ASN A 172 23.68 -5.69 6.69
C ASN A 172 23.75 -7.22 6.75
N GLY A 173 22.71 -7.90 6.27
CA GLY A 173 22.61 -9.38 6.25
C GLY A 173 22.05 -10.01 7.53
N THR A 174 21.69 -9.22 8.54
CA THR A 174 21.02 -9.70 9.76
C THR A 174 19.54 -9.34 9.73
N SER A 175 18.65 -10.30 10.00
CA SER A 175 17.20 -10.07 10.02
C SER A 175 16.75 -9.37 11.31
N TYR A 176 16.01 -8.28 11.17
CA TYR A 176 15.43 -7.49 12.26
C TYR A 176 13.95 -7.25 12.06
N ARG A 177 13.23 -7.02 13.16
CA ARG A 177 11.86 -6.52 13.08
C ARG A 177 11.86 -5.09 12.56
N ALA A 178 10.96 -4.83 11.65
CA ALA A 178 10.75 -3.52 11.07
C ALA A 178 9.26 -3.20 10.98
N SER A 179 8.94 -1.92 10.80
CA SER A 179 7.61 -1.48 10.43
C SER A 179 7.64 -0.42 9.34
N LEU A 180 6.66 -0.44 8.46
CA LEU A 180 6.51 0.55 7.39
C LEU A 180 5.79 1.79 7.93
N ASP A 181 6.36 2.96 7.71
CA ASP A 181 5.76 4.26 8.00
C ASP A 181 6.11 5.25 6.88
N LEU A 182 5.27 5.27 5.84
CA LEU A 182 5.43 6.17 4.70
C LEU A 182 5.19 7.65 5.06
N GLY A 183 4.93 7.99 6.32
CA GLY A 183 4.90 9.36 6.81
C GLY A 183 6.29 9.94 7.10
N ARG A 184 7.34 9.11 7.06
CA ARG A 184 8.71 9.50 7.44
C ARG A 184 9.61 9.73 6.23
N LYS A 185 10.29 10.88 6.19
CA LYS A 185 11.28 11.22 5.14
C LYS A 185 12.47 10.26 5.09
N VAL A 186 12.77 9.65 6.22
CA VAL A 186 13.94 8.80 6.44
C VAL A 186 13.50 7.56 7.19
N SER A 187 14.27 6.48 7.03
CA SER A 187 14.12 5.33 7.91
C SER A 187 14.81 5.61 9.24
N VAL A 188 14.29 5.06 10.33
CA VAL A 188 14.78 5.33 11.68
C VAL A 188 15.07 4.02 12.40
N ALA A 189 16.31 3.86 12.84
CA ALA A 189 16.74 2.80 13.74
C ALA A 189 16.65 3.28 15.19
N ASN A 190 16.16 2.41 16.08
CA ASN A 190 16.31 2.62 17.51
C ASN A 190 17.76 2.36 17.96
N GLN A 191 18.07 2.67 19.22
CA GLN A 191 19.39 2.47 19.82
C GLN A 191 19.81 1.00 19.85
N GLY A 192 18.86 0.07 20.04
CA GLY A 192 19.14 -1.36 20.00
C GLY A 192 19.71 -1.80 18.66
N LEU A 193 19.09 -1.39 17.56
CA LEU A 193 19.58 -1.68 16.21
C LEU A 193 20.89 -0.95 15.93
N ALA A 194 21.00 0.31 16.35
CA ALA A 194 22.23 1.07 16.18
C ALA A 194 23.43 0.41 16.89
N GLN A 195 23.24 -0.13 18.08
CA GLN A 195 24.28 -0.85 18.81
C GLN A 195 24.62 -2.19 18.15
N ALA A 196 23.61 -2.93 17.70
CA ALA A 196 23.81 -4.23 17.06
C ALA A 196 24.59 -4.14 15.75
N GLU A 197 24.31 -3.10 14.96
CA GLU A 197 24.88 -2.90 13.62
C GLU A 197 26.00 -1.85 13.58
N GLY A 198 26.36 -1.26 14.72
CA GLY A 198 27.38 -0.20 14.80
C GLY A 198 27.01 1.06 14.03
N LEU A 199 25.72 1.42 13.97
CA LEU A 199 25.22 2.58 13.22
C LEU A 199 25.63 3.89 13.91
N GLY A 200 26.25 4.78 13.15
CA GLY A 200 26.59 6.14 13.57
C GLY A 200 25.50 7.16 13.21
N SER A 201 25.79 8.44 13.46
CA SER A 201 24.86 9.57 13.23
C SER A 201 24.71 10.00 11.76
N GLY A 202 25.12 9.16 10.80
CA GLY A 202 25.04 9.49 9.37
C GLY A 202 25.67 8.40 8.51
N GLY A 203 24.86 7.42 8.10
CA GLY A 203 25.27 6.33 7.24
C GLY A 203 24.06 5.67 6.56
N GLY A 204 24.31 5.04 5.42
CA GLY A 204 23.36 4.13 4.80
C GLY A 204 23.65 2.69 5.23
N VAL A 205 22.62 1.86 5.30
CA VAL A 205 22.75 0.41 5.54
C VAL A 205 22.55 -0.36 4.25
N GLN A 206 23.06 -1.59 4.18
CA GLN A 206 22.52 -2.53 3.19
C GLN A 206 21.17 -3.02 3.72
N LEU A 207 20.09 -2.67 3.04
CA LEU A 207 18.74 -3.07 3.44
C LEU A 207 18.20 -4.11 2.43
N ARG A 208 17.67 -5.24 2.90
CA ARG A 208 16.91 -6.17 2.08
C ARG A 208 15.48 -6.27 2.58
N VAL A 209 14.51 -6.01 1.71
CA VAL A 209 13.06 -6.07 2.00
C VAL A 209 12.36 -6.75 0.83
N ALA A 210 11.47 -7.70 1.11
CA ALA A 210 10.78 -8.50 0.09
C ALA A 210 11.74 -9.13 -0.94
N GLY A 211 12.94 -9.54 -0.51
CA GLY A 211 13.96 -10.13 -1.37
C GLY A 211 14.74 -9.14 -2.25
N VAL A 212 14.47 -7.83 -2.14
CA VAL A 212 15.11 -6.78 -2.93
C VAL A 212 16.17 -6.07 -2.10
N ASP A 213 17.39 -6.01 -2.62
CA ASP A 213 18.53 -5.35 -1.98
C ASP A 213 18.57 -3.85 -2.33
N ARG A 214 18.76 -3.01 -1.31
CA ARG A 214 18.98 -1.57 -1.39
C ARG A 214 20.33 -1.24 -0.78
N ALA A 215 21.28 -0.87 -1.63
CA ALA A 215 22.59 -0.43 -1.17
C ALA A 215 22.49 0.98 -0.57
N ALA A 216 23.17 1.21 0.56
CA ALA A 216 23.26 2.50 1.22
C ALA A 216 21.90 3.17 1.55
N HIS A 217 20.91 2.36 1.94
CA HIS A 217 19.60 2.84 2.37
C HIS A 217 19.73 3.79 3.57
N PRO A 218 19.25 5.04 3.50
CA PRO A 218 19.49 6.04 4.53
C PRO A 218 18.71 5.73 5.81
N VAL A 219 19.44 5.69 6.93
CA VAL A 219 18.88 5.43 8.27
C VAL A 219 19.39 6.48 9.25
N GLU A 220 18.47 7.09 10.00
CA GLU A 220 18.80 7.90 11.17
C GLU A 220 18.69 7.07 12.45
N VAL A 221 19.61 7.29 13.40
CA VAL A 221 19.49 6.72 14.75
C VAL A 221 18.78 7.72 15.64
N ARG A 222 17.55 7.41 16.07
CA ARG A 222 16.76 8.26 16.98
C ARG A 222 15.95 7.38 17.90
N GLU A 223 15.61 7.90 19.08
CA GLU A 223 14.59 7.30 19.93
C GLU A 223 13.28 8.03 19.73
N LEU A 224 12.23 7.27 19.44
CA LEU A 224 10.89 7.75 19.14
C LEU A 224 9.91 7.04 20.06
N ASP A 225 8.88 7.74 20.53
CA ASP A 225 7.88 7.16 21.43
C ASP A 225 7.20 5.91 20.84
N ILE A 226 7.09 5.85 19.50
CA ILE A 226 6.55 4.69 18.80
C ILE A 226 7.39 3.42 19.01
N PHE A 227 8.69 3.52 19.29
CA PHE A 227 9.52 2.35 19.60
C PHE A 227 9.12 1.71 20.93
N GLN A 228 8.58 2.44 21.90
CA GLN A 228 8.07 1.82 23.14
C GLN A 228 6.93 0.83 22.87
N ARG A 229 6.23 0.98 21.74
CA ARG A 229 5.17 0.06 21.32
C ARG A 229 5.69 -1.19 20.62
N TRP A 230 6.75 -1.05 19.84
CA TRP A 230 7.31 -2.12 18.99
C TRP A 230 8.47 -2.87 19.62
N SER A 231 9.17 -2.17 20.48
CA SER A 231 10.42 -2.52 21.12
C SER A 231 10.41 -2.03 22.58
N PRO A 232 9.45 -2.49 23.41
CA PRO A 232 9.33 -2.02 24.79
C PRO A 232 10.58 -2.30 25.63
N ASP A 233 11.33 -3.34 25.29
CA ASP A 233 12.54 -3.76 26.01
C ASP A 233 13.83 -3.25 25.33
N GLY A 234 13.69 -2.40 24.30
CA GLY A 234 14.81 -1.84 23.55
C GLY A 234 15.45 -2.81 22.56
N GLU A 235 14.75 -3.88 22.16
CA GLU A 235 15.21 -4.79 21.13
C GLU A 235 15.45 -4.08 19.78
N PRO A 236 16.42 -4.52 18.96
CA PRO A 236 16.67 -3.91 17.66
C PRO A 236 15.42 -3.79 16.77
N PHE A 237 15.09 -2.56 16.35
CA PHE A 237 13.91 -2.28 15.55
C PHE A 237 14.15 -1.17 14.51
N LEU A 238 13.57 -1.32 13.33
CA LEU A 238 13.65 -0.36 12.22
C LEU A 238 12.26 0.18 11.83
N LEU A 239 12.12 1.49 11.71
CA LEU A 239 11.00 2.11 10.99
C LEU A 239 11.44 2.47 9.58
N MET A 240 10.79 1.90 8.57
CA MET A 240 11.09 2.12 7.17
C MET A 240 10.22 3.26 6.62
N GLY A 241 10.88 4.31 6.13
CA GLY A 241 10.23 5.48 5.58
C GLY A 241 10.18 5.53 4.05
N ILE A 242 9.95 6.73 3.53
CA ILE A 242 9.89 7.09 2.10
C ILE A 242 11.05 6.60 1.24
N PRO A 243 12.32 6.53 1.71
CA PRO A 243 13.41 6.04 0.86
C PRO A 243 13.23 4.60 0.37
N LEU A 244 12.30 3.83 0.96
CA LEU A 244 11.93 2.50 0.49
C LEU A 244 11.13 2.54 -0.84
N VAL A 245 10.45 3.65 -1.12
CA VAL A 245 9.48 3.77 -2.23
C VAL A 245 9.79 4.91 -3.19
N GLU A 246 10.81 5.74 -2.94
CA GLU A 246 11.09 6.92 -3.76
C GLU A 246 11.39 6.59 -5.23
N ASP A 247 12.01 5.44 -5.48
CA ASP A 247 12.42 4.93 -6.78
C ASP A 247 11.63 3.67 -7.19
N CYS A 248 10.56 3.35 -6.46
CA CYS A 248 10.02 2.00 -6.43
C CYS A 248 8.53 1.96 -6.12
N ALA A 249 7.79 1.12 -6.84
CA ALA A 249 6.42 0.82 -6.48
C ALA A 249 6.37 -0.08 -5.22
N LEU A 250 5.40 0.17 -4.34
CA LEU A 250 5.13 -0.66 -3.18
C LEU A 250 3.65 -1.00 -3.13
N SER A 251 3.33 -2.29 -3.03
CA SER A 251 1.95 -2.74 -2.84
C SER A 251 1.76 -3.34 -1.46
N ILE A 252 0.63 -3.02 -0.83
CA ILE A 252 0.17 -3.60 0.42
C ILE A 252 -1.14 -4.28 0.13
N SER A 253 -1.20 -5.59 0.38
CA SER A 253 -2.47 -6.33 0.38
C SER A 253 -2.91 -6.65 1.80
N TRP A 254 -4.05 -6.11 2.19
CA TRP A 254 -4.69 -6.41 3.47
C TRP A 254 -5.46 -7.72 3.44
N ALA A 255 -5.97 -8.11 2.26
CA ALA A 255 -6.63 -9.40 2.07
C ALA A 255 -5.67 -10.56 2.38
N HIS A 256 -4.43 -10.43 1.91
CA HIS A 256 -3.42 -11.47 1.99
C HIS A 256 -2.41 -11.25 3.13
N GLN A 257 -2.42 -10.07 3.76
CA GLN A 257 -1.39 -9.65 4.71
C GLN A 257 0.00 -9.81 4.07
N GLU A 258 0.15 -9.20 2.91
CA GLU A 258 1.38 -9.23 2.12
C GLU A 258 1.83 -7.84 1.73
N LEU A 259 3.14 -7.67 1.63
CA LEU A 259 3.79 -6.51 1.04
C LEU A 259 4.63 -6.97 -0.15
N ARG A 260 4.68 -6.15 -1.19
CA ARG A 260 5.61 -6.32 -2.31
C ARG A 260 6.26 -4.98 -2.61
N THR A 261 7.53 -5.02 -2.98
CA THR A 261 8.25 -3.85 -3.52
C THR A 261 8.44 -4.06 -5.03
N CYS A 262 9.03 -3.10 -5.73
CA CYS A 262 9.40 -3.26 -7.13
C CYS A 262 10.35 -4.45 -7.31
N SER A 263 10.20 -5.18 -8.42
CA SER A 263 11.25 -6.08 -8.88
C SER A 263 12.33 -5.25 -9.59
N PRO A 264 13.62 -5.46 -9.29
CA PRO A 264 14.71 -4.90 -10.10
C PRO A 264 14.69 -5.42 -11.54
#